data_AF-A0A174ZFX7-F1
#
_entry.id   AF-A0A174ZFX7-F1
#
_cell.length_a   1.000
_cell.length_b   1.000
_cell.length_c   1.000
_cell.angle_alpha   90.00
_cell.angle_beta   90.00
_cell.angle_gamma   90.00
#
_symmetry.space_group_name_H-M   'P 1'
#
loop_
_entity.id
_entity.type
_entity.pdbx_description
1 polymer ?
#
loop_
_entity_poly.entity_id
_entity_poly.type
_entity_poly.pdbx_seq_one_letter_code
_entity_poly.pdbx_strand_id
1 'polypeptide(L)'
;MYGCPGCGAELRYDIKTGRLRCKSCGGKYDVGAIKKDKDAEDSLYEVNAFVCPSCGGKIYSADNTIAGFCSYCGASAILQQRTEKVDAPKSIVPFKVEKKVCKTKFKNFAKKNMYVPDEYKKADGINEFRGIYLPYHSYEATVEGDYDAYGKTQTTKKKKKKIYTTTRHWKIHAPVHGNVRGITHDASKLFRDDLSEAINDATDSKAVVDFKPGYLCGFYADMSDIPAEDYKEYAYVNSKEYVDNQIRYKVGSSMSIKKTEKEPQIDIVSKEDILKPVWFMSYQNRDRVAYAVINGNTGRMNCDLPVDFKKFFGVSAIISAVIFIVLMCFQNIMFTAKTMIGIAAVFNLIAGLFYDANIRKMYDREIKRAYRLKKSDALKVVAITAGTFMLIYVAINFIAVINSEYRESSKWVKVAICAITFIIQLVMVIKRYPQYMALKKNNTAASPVFLLSVVINIAIMIVAVVNPVHDIWYYVATALALASEVIVVLGIIRDYNYSCTRPLPQFNAYKGGQEEIEIS
;
A
#
# COMPACT_ATOMS: atom_id res chain seq x y z
N MET A 1 -31.15 -11.53 17.53
CA MET A 1 -31.57 -10.12 17.69
C MET A 1 -31.62 -9.73 19.16
N TYR A 2 -31.09 -8.56 19.52
CA TYR A 2 -31.27 -7.93 20.83
C TYR A 2 -32.50 -6.99 20.78
N GLY A 3 -33.56 -7.36 21.48
CA GLY A 3 -34.83 -6.63 21.50
C GLY A 3 -34.83 -5.49 22.51
N CYS A 4 -35.45 -4.37 22.16
CA CYS A 4 -35.68 -3.25 23.05
C CYS A 4 -36.70 -3.62 24.14
N PRO A 5 -36.37 -3.52 25.44
CA PRO A 5 -37.30 -3.84 26.53
C PRO A 5 -38.60 -3.02 26.49
N GLY A 6 -38.55 -1.78 25.98
CA GLY A 6 -39.71 -0.89 25.95
C GLY A 6 -40.67 -1.11 24.77
N CYS A 7 -40.26 -1.74 23.67
CA CYS A 7 -41.11 -1.85 22.47
C CYS A 7 -40.84 -3.06 21.57
N GLY A 8 -39.92 -3.96 21.93
CA GLY A 8 -39.56 -5.16 21.17
C GLY A 8 -38.72 -4.92 19.91
N ALA A 9 -38.56 -3.68 19.45
CA ALA A 9 -37.82 -3.38 18.22
C ALA A 9 -36.29 -3.59 18.35
N GLU A 10 -35.59 -3.66 17.20
CA GLU A 10 -34.14 -3.87 17.13
C GLU A 10 -33.36 -2.77 17.84
N LEU A 11 -32.42 -3.18 18.69
CA LEU A 11 -31.41 -2.28 19.24
C LEU A 11 -30.21 -2.21 18.32
N ARG A 12 -29.61 -1.02 18.24
CA ARG A 12 -28.34 -0.80 17.51
C ARG A 12 -27.36 -0.05 18.37
N TYR A 13 -26.08 -0.38 18.25
CA TYR A 13 -25.03 0.36 18.92
C TYR A 13 -24.90 1.76 18.28
N ASP A 14 -25.16 2.78 19.09
CA ASP A 14 -25.03 4.18 18.70
C ASP A 14 -23.63 4.70 19.03
N ILE A 15 -22.79 4.80 17.99
CA ILE A 15 -21.39 5.21 18.06
C ILE A 15 -21.21 6.53 18.83
N LYS A 16 -22.14 7.47 18.69
CA LYS A 16 -22.05 8.79 19.36
C LYS A 16 -22.18 8.70 20.87
N THR A 17 -23.08 7.85 21.34
CA THR A 17 -23.40 7.74 22.78
C THR A 17 -22.68 6.58 23.45
N GLY A 18 -22.11 5.66 22.69
CA GLY A 18 -21.48 4.44 23.21
C GLY A 18 -22.48 3.47 23.82
N ARG A 19 -23.77 3.59 23.47
CA ARG A 19 -24.90 2.87 24.05
C ARG A 19 -25.74 2.19 23.00
N LEU A 20 -26.53 1.20 23.40
CA LEU A 20 -27.58 0.65 22.57
C LEU A 20 -28.73 1.64 22.47
N ARG A 21 -29.21 1.90 21.25
CA ARG A 21 -30.34 2.78 20.97
C ARG A 21 -31.39 2.06 20.15
N CYS A 22 -32.65 2.15 20.59
CA CYS A 22 -33.78 1.72 19.80
C CYS A 22 -34.13 2.80 18.77
N LYS A 23 -34.24 2.43 17.49
CA LYS A 23 -34.67 3.36 16.43
C LYS A 23 -36.16 3.70 16.51
N SER A 24 -36.98 2.78 17.02
CA SER A 24 -38.43 2.94 17.05
C SER A 24 -38.92 3.84 18.19
N CYS A 25 -38.54 3.53 19.44
CA CYS A 25 -38.98 4.31 20.61
C CYS A 25 -37.92 5.29 21.15
N GLY A 26 -36.68 5.23 20.67
CA GLY A 26 -35.60 6.12 21.12
C GLY A 26 -34.93 5.73 22.45
N GLY A 27 -35.38 4.67 23.11
CA GLY A 27 -34.79 4.16 24.35
C GLY A 27 -33.28 3.90 24.23
N LYS A 28 -32.54 4.16 25.31
CA LYS A 28 -31.09 4.02 25.38
C LYS A 28 -30.70 3.10 26.53
N TYR A 29 -29.79 2.18 26.28
CA TYR A 29 -29.38 1.16 27.23
C TYR A 29 -27.87 0.97 27.19
N ASP A 30 -27.26 0.61 28.32
CA ASP A 30 -25.84 0.24 28.32
C ASP A 30 -25.64 -1.10 27.60
N VAL A 31 -24.46 -1.28 27.00
CA VAL A 31 -24.18 -2.38 26.06
C VAL A 31 -24.28 -3.77 26.70
N GLY A 32 -23.99 -3.87 27.99
CA GLY A 32 -24.09 -5.12 28.76
C GLY A 32 -25.42 -5.30 29.52
N ALA A 33 -26.31 -4.31 29.49
CA ALA A 33 -27.54 -4.34 30.29
C ALA A 33 -28.59 -5.32 29.73
N ILE A 34 -28.50 -5.64 28.44
CA ILE A 34 -29.48 -6.49 27.75
C ILE A 34 -28.78 -7.77 27.33
N LYS A 35 -29.18 -8.87 27.98
CA LYS A 35 -28.71 -10.23 27.67
C LYS A 35 -29.83 -10.96 26.95
N LYS A 36 -29.50 -11.85 26.01
CA LYS A 36 -30.45 -12.92 25.67
C LYS A 36 -30.41 -13.95 26.79
N ASP A 37 -31.53 -14.62 27.05
CA ASP A 37 -31.65 -15.62 28.12
C ASP A 37 -30.60 -16.75 28.04
N LYS A 38 -30.01 -17.00 26.87
CA LYS A 38 -28.98 -18.03 26.63
C LYS A 38 -27.53 -17.53 26.57
N ASP A 39 -27.28 -16.22 26.61
CA ASP A 39 -25.92 -15.66 26.59
C ASP A 39 -25.28 -15.60 28.00
N ALA A 40 -26.01 -16.04 29.04
CA ALA A 40 -25.69 -15.77 30.43
C ALA A 40 -24.83 -16.83 31.12
N GLU A 41 -24.68 -18.05 30.57
CA GLU A 41 -24.07 -19.18 31.27
C GLU A 41 -22.97 -19.95 30.50
N ASP A 42 -22.73 -19.62 29.22
CA ASP A 42 -21.84 -20.41 28.35
C ASP A 42 -20.75 -19.54 27.71
N SER A 43 -19.56 -20.11 27.48
CA SER A 43 -18.46 -19.45 26.75
C SER A 43 -18.76 -19.19 25.26
N LEU A 44 -19.85 -19.80 24.79
CA LEU A 44 -20.36 -19.74 23.44
C LEU A 44 -21.54 -18.77 23.34
N TYR A 45 -21.54 -17.90 22.33
CA TYR A 45 -22.66 -17.00 22.06
C TYR A 45 -23.32 -17.31 20.70
N GLU A 46 -24.63 -17.09 20.61
CA GLU A 46 -25.43 -17.45 19.45
C GLU A 46 -25.53 -16.29 18.43
N VAL A 47 -24.98 -16.52 17.23
CA VAL A 47 -24.91 -15.53 16.15
C VAL A 47 -25.45 -16.06 14.83
N ASN A 48 -25.93 -15.14 14.00
CA ASN A 48 -26.26 -15.45 12.61
C ASN A 48 -24.98 -15.39 11.78
N ALA A 49 -24.57 -16.52 11.22
CA ALA A 49 -23.51 -16.62 10.25
C ALA A 49 -24.08 -16.49 8.83
N PHE A 50 -23.40 -15.70 8.01
CA PHE A 50 -23.73 -15.43 6.62
C PHE A 50 -22.55 -15.84 5.75
N VAL A 51 -22.74 -16.87 4.93
CA VAL A 51 -21.68 -17.36 4.03
C VAL A 51 -21.91 -16.85 2.62
N CYS A 52 -20.88 -16.26 2.02
CA CYS A 52 -20.90 -15.82 0.64
C CYS A 52 -20.60 -16.98 -0.31
N PRO A 53 -21.49 -17.32 -1.26
CA PRO A 53 -21.25 -18.40 -2.22
C PRO A 53 -20.11 -18.08 -3.21
N SER A 54 -19.84 -16.81 -3.49
CA SER A 54 -18.82 -16.39 -4.46
C SER A 54 -17.39 -16.41 -3.91
N CYS A 55 -17.20 -16.12 -2.62
CA CYS A 55 -15.86 -16.08 -2.02
C CYS A 55 -15.65 -17.00 -0.83
N GLY A 56 -16.68 -17.68 -0.35
CA GLY A 56 -16.62 -18.48 0.88
C GLY A 56 -16.53 -17.63 2.16
N GLY A 57 -16.49 -16.30 2.04
CA GLY A 57 -16.39 -15.41 3.19
C GLY A 57 -17.58 -15.56 4.12
N LYS A 58 -17.28 -15.84 5.37
CA LYS A 58 -18.26 -16.00 6.44
C LYS A 58 -18.21 -14.74 7.31
N ILE A 59 -19.36 -14.08 7.46
CA ILE A 59 -19.51 -12.93 8.37
C ILE A 59 -20.63 -13.21 9.34
N TYR A 60 -20.49 -12.73 10.56
CA TYR A 60 -21.43 -12.91 11.65
C TYR A 60 -22.18 -11.61 11.92
N SER A 61 -23.42 -11.70 12.38
CA SER A 61 -24.17 -10.56 12.88
C SER A 61 -25.08 -10.97 14.04
N ALA A 62 -25.33 -10.02 14.95
CA ALA A 62 -26.36 -10.14 15.98
C ALA A 62 -27.78 -9.85 15.44
N ASP A 63 -27.84 -9.22 14.27
CA ASP A 63 -29.05 -8.77 13.59
C ASP A 63 -29.62 -9.90 12.72
N ASN A 64 -30.94 -9.86 12.46
CA ASN A 64 -31.61 -10.77 11.54
C ASN A 64 -31.68 -10.22 10.10
N THR A 65 -30.97 -9.11 9.83
CA THR A 65 -31.04 -8.44 8.53
C THR A 65 -30.06 -9.09 7.55
N ILE A 66 -30.58 -9.71 6.47
CA ILE A 66 -29.76 -10.28 5.40
C ILE A 66 -29.02 -9.15 4.68
N ALA A 67 -27.70 -9.29 4.52
CA ALA A 67 -26.91 -8.35 3.76
C ALA A 67 -27.17 -8.52 2.26
N GLY A 68 -27.56 -7.46 1.55
CA GLY A 68 -27.84 -7.52 0.10
C GLY A 68 -26.60 -7.66 -0.80
N PHE A 69 -25.40 -7.71 -0.24
CA PHE A 69 -24.13 -7.94 -0.96
C PHE A 69 -23.04 -8.44 0.00
N CYS A 70 -21.96 -9.04 -0.49
CA CYS A 70 -20.81 -9.49 0.31
C CYS A 70 -19.84 -8.34 0.58
N SER A 71 -19.39 -8.18 1.83
CA SER A 71 -18.43 -7.13 2.19
C SER A 71 -17.02 -7.37 1.64
N TYR A 72 -16.63 -8.62 1.41
CA TYR A 72 -15.29 -8.98 0.92
C TYR A 72 -15.18 -8.93 -0.60
N CYS A 73 -16.12 -9.51 -1.35
CA CYS A 73 -16.00 -9.57 -2.81
C CYS A 73 -16.91 -8.57 -3.54
N GLY A 74 -17.82 -7.89 -2.84
CA GLY A 74 -18.78 -6.96 -3.45
C GLY A 74 -19.93 -7.63 -4.22
N ALA A 75 -19.92 -8.96 -4.36
CA ALA A 75 -20.97 -9.68 -5.07
C ALA A 75 -22.34 -9.47 -4.42
N SER A 76 -23.36 -9.17 -5.23
CA SER A 76 -24.76 -9.24 -4.82
C SER A 76 -25.10 -10.71 -4.62
N ALA A 77 -25.14 -11.17 -3.39
CA ALA A 77 -25.46 -12.55 -3.07
C ALA A 77 -26.43 -12.57 -1.90
N ILE A 78 -27.51 -13.35 -2.03
CA ILE A 78 -28.32 -13.77 -0.89
C ILE A 78 -27.41 -14.65 -0.05
N LEU A 79 -26.84 -14.08 1.01
CA LEU A 79 -25.99 -14.83 1.92
C LEU A 79 -26.85 -15.89 2.61
N GLN A 80 -26.39 -17.14 2.63
CA GLN A 80 -27.07 -18.20 3.38
C GLN A 80 -26.93 -17.89 4.86
N GLN A 81 -28.07 -17.65 5.52
CA GLN A 81 -28.12 -17.42 6.95
C GLN A 81 -28.23 -18.75 7.68
N ARG A 82 -27.34 -18.98 8.63
CA ARG A 82 -27.41 -20.10 9.56
C ARG A 82 -27.06 -19.62 10.95
N THR A 83 -27.71 -20.16 11.97
CA THR A 83 -27.38 -19.81 13.35
C THR A 83 -26.26 -20.72 13.83
N GLU A 84 -25.18 -20.13 14.33
CA GLU A 84 -24.01 -20.82 14.87
C GLU A 84 -23.76 -20.41 16.31
N LYS A 85 -23.27 -21.35 17.12
CA LYS A 85 -22.66 -21.07 18.42
C LYS A 85 -21.16 -20.95 18.21
N VAL A 86 -20.57 -19.87 18.71
CA VAL A 86 -19.17 -19.51 18.48
C VAL A 86 -18.55 -18.96 19.76
N ASP A 87 -17.24 -19.13 19.91
CA ASP A 87 -16.52 -18.66 21.09
C ASP A 87 -16.57 -17.14 21.19
N ALA A 88 -17.00 -16.64 22.35
CA ALA A 88 -17.00 -15.22 22.62
C ALA A 88 -15.56 -14.70 22.70
N PRO A 89 -15.16 -13.73 21.85
CA PRO A 89 -13.87 -13.07 22.03
C PRO A 89 -13.85 -12.39 23.40
N LYS A 90 -12.68 -12.31 24.04
CA LYS A 90 -12.60 -11.73 25.39
C LYS A 90 -12.72 -10.21 25.37
N SER A 91 -12.28 -9.57 24.29
CA SER A 91 -12.17 -8.12 24.23
C SER A 91 -12.50 -7.53 22.86
N ILE A 92 -12.85 -6.26 22.86
CA ILE A 92 -13.28 -5.51 21.67
C ILE A 92 -12.86 -4.05 21.78
N VAL A 93 -12.62 -3.42 20.63
CA VAL A 93 -12.44 -1.96 20.54
C VAL A 93 -13.73 -1.36 19.95
N PRO A 94 -14.50 -0.54 20.68
CA PRO A 94 -15.77 -0.03 20.16
C PRO A 94 -15.59 0.94 18.98
N PHE A 95 -16.56 0.97 18.05
CA PHE A 95 -16.62 2.04 17.05
C PHE A 95 -16.74 3.42 17.74
N LYS A 96 -15.94 4.39 17.27
CA LYS A 96 -16.02 5.83 17.64
C LYS A 96 -16.20 6.75 16.43
N VAL A 97 -15.80 6.31 15.24
CA VAL A 97 -15.91 7.05 13.99
C VAL A 97 -17.17 6.61 13.26
N GLU A 98 -18.05 7.55 12.95
CA GLU A 98 -19.29 7.27 12.23
C GLU A 98 -19.09 7.04 10.72
N LYS A 99 -19.95 6.20 10.14
CA LYS A 99 -20.01 5.93 8.69
C LYS A 99 -20.04 7.19 7.82
N LYS A 100 -20.77 8.23 8.24
CA LYS A 100 -20.85 9.52 7.51
C LYS A 100 -19.51 10.22 7.43
N VAL A 101 -18.72 10.20 8.51
CA VAL A 101 -17.37 10.78 8.56
C VAL A 101 -16.45 10.02 7.61
N CYS A 102 -16.53 8.70 7.62
CA CYS A 102 -15.78 7.82 6.70
C CYS A 102 -16.08 8.12 5.22
N LYS A 103 -17.36 8.21 4.84
CA LYS A 103 -17.76 8.58 3.48
C LYS A 103 -17.19 9.93 3.05
N THR A 104 -17.29 10.95 3.89
CA THR A 104 -16.76 12.29 3.59
C THR A 104 -15.25 12.27 3.45
N LYS A 105 -14.54 11.59 4.35
CA LYS A 105 -13.08 11.46 4.33
C LYS A 105 -12.60 10.78 3.06
N PHE A 106 -13.20 9.64 2.71
CA PHE A 106 -12.91 8.90 1.49
C PHE A 106 -13.19 9.74 0.24
N LYS A 107 -14.38 10.36 0.15
CA LYS A 107 -14.77 11.22 -0.98
C LYS A 107 -13.79 12.37 -1.19
N ASN A 108 -13.38 13.05 -0.12
CA ASN A 108 -12.43 14.15 -0.19
C ASN A 108 -11.04 13.69 -0.64
N PHE A 109 -10.60 12.51 -0.19
CA PHE A 109 -9.35 11.91 -0.65
C PHE A 109 -9.41 11.49 -2.12
N ALA A 110 -10.45 10.75 -2.52
CA ALA A 110 -10.62 10.27 -3.88
C ALA A 110 -10.77 11.43 -4.90
N LYS A 111 -11.42 12.54 -4.52
CA LYS A 111 -11.53 13.74 -5.36
C LYS A 111 -10.20 14.39 -5.71
N LYS A 112 -9.22 14.37 -4.78
CA LYS A 112 -7.88 14.93 -5.01
C LYS A 112 -7.04 14.12 -6.00
N ASN A 113 -7.42 12.87 -6.26
CA ASN A 113 -6.71 11.99 -7.17
C ASN A 113 -7.35 12.05 -8.57
N MET A 114 -6.68 12.73 -9.50
CA MET A 114 -7.23 13.03 -10.83
C MET A 114 -7.40 11.80 -11.71
N TYR A 115 -6.54 10.79 -11.54
CA TYR A 115 -6.52 9.59 -12.38
C TYR A 115 -7.47 8.47 -11.96
N VAL A 116 -8.26 8.65 -10.90
CA VAL A 116 -9.15 7.61 -10.35
C VAL A 116 -10.50 7.60 -11.10
N PRO A 117 -11.08 6.42 -11.44
CA PRO A 117 -12.41 6.32 -12.07
C PRO A 117 -13.49 7.11 -11.30
N ASP A 118 -14.42 7.76 -12.01
CA ASP A 118 -15.49 8.51 -11.32
C ASP A 118 -16.45 7.62 -10.55
N GLU A 119 -16.68 6.40 -11.02
CA GLU A 119 -17.49 5.41 -10.32
C GLU A 119 -16.92 5.07 -8.94
N TYR A 120 -15.60 4.95 -8.83
CA TYR A 120 -14.92 4.75 -7.54
C TYR A 120 -15.10 5.96 -6.59
N LYS A 121 -15.29 7.16 -7.14
CA LYS A 121 -15.52 8.39 -6.35
C LYS A 121 -16.97 8.51 -5.85
N LYS A 122 -17.89 7.71 -6.38
CA LYS A 122 -19.31 7.70 -5.99
C LYS A 122 -19.54 6.61 -4.94
N ALA A 123 -19.65 7.01 -3.67
CA ALA A 123 -19.86 6.12 -2.53
C ALA A 123 -21.36 5.82 -2.28
N ASP A 124 -22.11 5.52 -3.33
CA ASP A 124 -23.57 5.32 -3.27
C ASP A 124 -23.96 3.89 -3.69
N GLY A 125 -24.94 3.31 -2.97
CA GLY A 125 -25.51 1.99 -3.27
C GLY A 125 -24.61 0.80 -2.89
N ILE A 126 -24.08 0.09 -3.89
CA ILE A 126 -23.35 -1.19 -3.78
C ILE A 126 -21.95 -1.02 -3.15
N ASN A 127 -21.36 0.17 -3.28
CA ASN A 127 -20.04 0.53 -2.74
C ASN A 127 -20.14 1.28 -1.40
N GLU A 128 -21.12 0.93 -0.56
CA GLU A 128 -21.30 1.60 0.71
C GLU A 128 -20.41 1.00 1.80
N PHE A 129 -19.76 1.85 2.61
CA PHE A 129 -19.02 1.39 3.79
C PHE A 129 -19.89 0.56 4.73
N ARG A 130 -19.37 -0.59 5.15
CA ARG A 130 -19.96 -1.47 6.16
C ARG A 130 -19.07 -1.54 7.39
N GLY A 131 -19.67 -1.51 8.56
CA GLY A 131 -18.93 -1.65 9.81
C GLY A 131 -18.80 -3.12 10.12
N ILE A 132 -17.55 -3.60 10.20
CA ILE A 132 -17.18 -4.98 10.49
C ILE A 132 -16.18 -4.95 11.63
N TYR A 133 -16.39 -5.79 12.64
CA TYR A 133 -15.37 -6.12 13.62
C TYR A 133 -14.49 -7.23 13.06
N LEU A 134 -13.22 -6.94 12.86
CA LEU A 134 -12.25 -7.92 12.37
C LEU A 134 -11.45 -8.48 13.56
N PRO A 135 -11.17 -9.79 13.57
CA PRO A 135 -10.37 -10.44 14.60
C PRO A 135 -8.89 -10.07 14.41
N TYR A 136 -8.24 -9.72 15.52
CA TYR A 136 -6.81 -9.50 15.56
C TYR A 136 -6.20 -10.34 16.67
N HIS A 137 -5.16 -11.11 16.35
CA HIS A 137 -4.31 -11.70 17.37
C HIS A 137 -3.60 -10.59 18.13
N SER A 138 -3.50 -10.76 19.45
CA SER A 138 -2.76 -9.88 20.33
C SER A 138 -1.48 -10.56 20.80
N TYR A 139 -0.38 -9.82 20.87
CA TYR A 139 0.91 -10.32 21.31
C TYR A 139 1.51 -9.40 22.36
N GLU A 140 2.22 -10.02 23.30
CA GLU A 140 3.09 -9.34 24.25
C GLU A 140 4.52 -9.87 24.06
N ALA A 141 5.48 -8.96 24.05
CA ALA A 141 6.89 -9.28 23.93
C ALA A 141 7.63 -8.94 25.22
N THR A 142 8.28 -9.92 25.83
CA THR A 142 9.16 -9.70 26.98
C THR A 142 10.58 -9.55 26.49
N VAL A 143 11.21 -8.44 26.85
CA VAL A 143 12.55 -8.04 26.40
C VAL A 143 13.49 -8.04 27.59
N GLU A 144 14.58 -8.79 27.50
CA GLU A 144 15.60 -8.86 28.55
C GLU A 144 17.01 -9.01 27.97
N GLY A 145 17.96 -8.24 28.52
CA GLY A 145 19.39 -8.36 28.23
C GLY A 145 20.05 -7.04 27.86
N ASP A 146 21.26 -7.12 27.33
CA ASP A 146 22.05 -5.95 26.94
C ASP A 146 21.92 -5.65 25.46
N TYR A 147 21.89 -4.36 25.15
CA TYR A 147 22.04 -3.84 23.80
C TYR A 147 23.40 -3.16 23.67
N ASP A 148 24.29 -3.77 22.88
CA ASP A 148 25.61 -3.24 22.57
C ASP A 148 25.69 -2.82 21.12
N ALA A 149 26.06 -1.57 20.88
CA ALA A 149 26.16 -1.04 19.53
C ALA A 149 27.26 0.01 19.38
N TYR A 150 27.68 0.24 18.13
CA TYR A 150 28.59 1.32 17.78
C TYR A 150 27.84 2.47 17.11
N GLY A 151 28.01 3.66 17.67
CA GLY A 151 27.45 4.91 17.19
C GLY A 151 28.52 5.84 16.63
N LYS A 152 28.12 6.76 15.76
CA LYS A 152 28.94 7.92 15.38
C LYS A 152 28.15 9.21 15.47
N THR A 153 28.80 10.30 15.91
CA THR A 153 28.28 11.66 15.77
C THR A 153 29.19 12.46 14.84
N GLN A 154 28.59 13.24 13.94
CA GLN A 154 29.34 14.11 13.02
C GLN A 154 28.96 15.56 13.28
N THR A 155 29.96 16.39 13.56
CA THR A 155 29.78 17.83 13.71
C THR A 155 30.58 18.53 12.63
N THR A 156 29.88 19.31 11.80
CA THR A 156 30.49 20.10 10.74
C THR A 156 30.55 21.55 11.19
N LYS A 157 31.76 22.10 11.31
CA LYS A 157 31.99 23.52 11.61
C LYS A 157 32.61 24.20 10.39
N LYS A 158 32.01 25.32 9.96
CA LYS A 158 32.57 26.17 8.90
C LYS A 158 33.40 27.27 9.56
N LYS A 159 34.70 27.33 9.26
CA LYS A 159 35.59 28.42 9.72
C LYS A 159 36.30 28.99 8.51
N LYS A 160 36.01 30.26 8.18
CA LYS A 160 36.42 30.93 6.92
C LYS A 160 35.91 30.15 5.69
N LYS A 161 36.77 29.87 4.70
CA LYS A 161 36.47 29.08 3.48
C LYS A 161 36.67 27.56 3.65
N LYS A 162 37.01 27.05 4.85
CA LYS A 162 37.24 25.61 5.09
C LYS A 162 36.11 24.99 5.93
N ILE A 163 35.75 23.77 5.57
CA ILE A 163 34.77 22.94 6.28
C ILE A 163 35.54 21.92 7.12
N TYR A 164 35.33 21.94 8.43
CA TYR A 164 35.92 20.96 9.35
C TYR A 164 34.83 20.00 9.80
N THR A 165 35.01 18.70 9.54
CA THR A 165 34.10 17.66 9.99
C THR A 165 34.79 16.83 11.07
N THR A 166 34.29 16.92 12.30
CA THR A 166 34.74 16.08 13.41
C THR A 166 33.79 14.89 13.53
N THR A 167 34.31 13.67 13.39
CA THR A 167 33.56 12.43 13.63
C THR A 167 33.99 11.85 14.97
N ARG A 168 33.05 11.68 15.90
CA ARG A 168 33.28 10.94 17.16
C ARG A 168 32.65 9.57 17.06
N HIS A 169 33.35 8.57 17.56
CA HIS A 169 32.89 7.18 17.63
C HIS A 169 32.52 6.85 19.07
N TRP A 170 31.41 6.16 19.25
CA TRP A 170 30.84 5.82 20.55
C TRP A 170 30.60 4.32 20.63
N LYS A 171 30.89 3.73 21.78
CA LYS A 171 30.38 2.42 22.16
C LYS A 171 29.17 2.65 23.06
N ILE A 172 28.02 2.15 22.64
CA ILE A 172 26.75 2.24 23.34
C ILE A 172 26.57 0.91 24.05
N HIS A 173 26.39 0.96 25.37
CA HIS A 173 25.98 -0.17 26.19
C HIS A 173 24.68 0.25 26.90
N ALA A 174 23.61 -0.48 26.66
CA ALA A 174 22.31 -0.19 27.24
C ALA A 174 21.68 -1.49 27.77
N PRO A 175 21.54 -1.66 29.10
CA PRO A 175 20.72 -2.73 29.64
C PRO A 175 19.25 -2.44 29.34
N VAL A 176 18.56 -3.41 28.75
CA VAL A 176 17.16 -3.29 28.33
C VAL A 176 16.34 -4.37 29.02
N HIS A 177 15.28 -3.95 29.71
CA HIS A 177 14.29 -4.83 30.31
C HIS A 177 12.89 -4.22 30.16
N GLY A 178 11.87 -5.06 29.95
CA GLY A 178 10.47 -4.64 29.97
C GLY A 178 9.58 -5.41 29.00
N ASN A 179 8.31 -5.00 28.93
CA ASN A 179 7.32 -5.63 28.06
C ASN A 179 6.84 -4.66 26.99
N VAL A 180 6.82 -5.11 25.73
CA VAL A 180 6.15 -4.43 24.63
C VAL A 180 4.75 -5.02 24.50
N ARG A 181 3.74 -4.18 24.71
CA ARG A 181 2.31 -4.56 24.65
C ARG A 181 1.61 -3.88 23.48
N GLY A 182 0.46 -4.43 23.10
CA GLY A 182 -0.41 -3.82 22.09
C GLY A 182 0.02 -4.12 20.66
N ILE A 183 0.85 -5.14 20.47
CA ILE A 183 1.18 -5.66 19.15
C ILE A 183 -0.02 -6.49 18.70
N THR A 184 -0.62 -6.11 17.58
CA THR A 184 -1.74 -6.86 17.01
C THR A 184 -1.54 -7.09 15.53
N HIS A 185 -2.03 -8.20 15.01
CA HIS A 185 -2.11 -8.51 13.58
C HIS A 185 -3.48 -9.09 13.27
N ASP A 186 -4.03 -8.85 12.07
CA ASP A 186 -5.31 -9.46 11.71
C ASP A 186 -5.18 -10.98 11.66
N ALA A 187 -6.31 -11.62 11.97
CA ALA A 187 -6.45 -13.06 12.01
C ALA A 187 -7.48 -13.55 10.97
N SER A 188 -7.69 -12.78 9.89
CA SER A 188 -8.66 -13.09 8.84
C SER A 188 -7.95 -13.22 7.50
N LYS A 189 -8.01 -14.42 6.90
CA LYS A 189 -7.38 -14.76 5.61
C LYS A 189 -7.96 -13.98 4.43
N LEU A 190 -9.21 -13.55 4.55
CA LEU A 190 -9.87 -12.74 3.52
C LEU A 190 -9.53 -11.25 3.65
N PHE A 191 -9.10 -10.82 4.83
CA PHE A 191 -8.56 -9.49 5.01
C PHE A 191 -7.08 -9.47 4.60
N ARG A 192 -6.64 -8.34 4.03
CA ARG A 192 -5.27 -8.24 3.52
C ARG A 192 -4.37 -7.67 4.61
N ASP A 193 -3.27 -8.36 4.92
CA ASP A 193 -2.21 -7.90 5.82
C ASP A 193 -1.79 -6.44 5.52
N ASP A 194 -1.60 -6.07 4.25
CA ASP A 194 -1.15 -4.71 3.90
C ASP A 194 -2.21 -3.62 4.15
N LEU A 195 -3.49 -3.97 4.05
CA LEU A 195 -4.60 -3.08 4.40
C LEU A 195 -4.76 -3.00 5.92
N SER A 196 -4.69 -4.16 6.59
CA SER A 196 -4.71 -4.33 8.03
C SER A 196 -3.63 -3.51 8.71
N GLU A 197 -2.36 -3.78 8.43
CA GLU A 197 -1.20 -3.10 8.99
C GLU A 197 -1.27 -1.57 8.80
N ALA A 198 -1.77 -1.10 7.65
CA ALA A 198 -1.84 0.32 7.35
C ALA A 198 -2.89 1.07 8.19
N ILE A 199 -3.98 0.41 8.57
CA ILE A 199 -5.01 0.99 9.44
C ILE A 199 -4.84 0.58 10.91
N ASN A 200 -3.98 -0.40 11.18
CA ASN A 200 -3.69 -0.90 12.49
C ASN A 200 -3.01 0.18 13.33
N ASP A 201 -3.58 0.40 14.50
CA ASP A 201 -3.04 1.24 15.55
C ASP A 201 -2.26 0.35 16.52
N ALA A 202 -0.93 0.51 16.53
CA ALA A 202 -0.03 -0.25 17.41
C ALA A 202 -0.12 0.16 18.90
N THR A 203 -1.13 0.93 19.30
CA THR A 203 -1.20 1.55 20.63
C THR A 203 -2.61 2.04 20.89
N ASP A 204 -3.46 1.20 21.47
CA ASP A 204 -4.49 1.71 22.39
C ASP A 204 -5.05 0.56 23.23
N SER A 205 -4.21 0.04 24.12
CA SER A 205 -4.68 -0.75 25.27
C SER A 205 -5.78 0.00 26.05
N LYS A 206 -5.85 1.33 25.95
CA LYS A 206 -6.90 2.17 26.56
C LYS A 206 -8.26 2.10 25.85
N ALA A 207 -8.32 1.70 24.58
CA ALA A 207 -9.57 1.63 23.83
C ALA A 207 -10.19 0.22 23.86
N VAL A 208 -9.42 -0.78 24.29
CA VAL A 208 -9.88 -2.16 24.47
C VAL A 208 -10.78 -2.23 25.70
N VAL A 209 -11.94 -2.83 25.54
CA VAL A 209 -12.91 -3.11 26.61
C VAL A 209 -13.32 -4.57 26.58
N ASP A 210 -13.87 -5.06 27.68
CA ASP A 210 -14.44 -6.40 27.74
C ASP A 210 -15.53 -6.57 26.69
N PHE A 211 -15.49 -7.69 25.98
CA PHE A 211 -16.50 -7.98 24.99
C PHE A 211 -17.87 -8.10 25.63
N LYS A 212 -18.83 -7.39 25.03
CA LYS A 212 -20.26 -7.53 25.27
C LYS A 212 -20.96 -7.64 23.91
N PRO A 213 -21.84 -8.64 23.70
CA PRO A 213 -22.50 -8.83 22.41
C PRO A 213 -23.27 -7.60 21.88
N GLY A 214 -23.72 -6.70 22.76
CA GLY A 214 -24.36 -5.45 22.38
C GLY A 214 -23.51 -4.58 21.44
N TYR A 215 -22.18 -4.68 21.47
CA TYR A 215 -21.31 -3.95 20.54
C TYR A 215 -21.49 -4.38 19.08
N LEU A 216 -21.98 -5.60 18.84
CA LEU A 216 -22.25 -6.16 17.51
C LEU A 216 -23.60 -5.73 16.94
N CYS A 217 -24.47 -5.11 17.74
CA CYS A 217 -25.81 -4.70 17.28
C CYS A 217 -25.69 -3.60 16.20
N GLY A 218 -26.13 -3.89 14.97
CA GLY A 218 -25.95 -3.00 13.82
C GLY A 218 -24.62 -3.13 13.09
N PHE A 219 -23.77 -4.09 13.45
CA PHE A 219 -22.45 -4.34 12.87
C PHE A 219 -22.27 -5.81 12.50
N TYR A 220 -21.38 -6.07 11.55
CA TYR A 220 -20.92 -7.44 11.27
C TYR A 220 -19.66 -7.73 12.09
N ALA A 221 -19.32 -9.00 12.24
CA ALA A 221 -18.05 -9.46 12.77
C ALA A 221 -17.49 -10.58 11.88
N ASP A 222 -16.17 -10.72 11.85
CA ASP A 222 -15.49 -11.87 11.28
C ASP A 222 -14.85 -12.70 12.40
N MET A 223 -14.37 -13.90 12.09
CA MET A 223 -13.68 -14.78 13.03
C MET A 223 -12.29 -15.16 12.57
N SER A 224 -11.49 -15.50 13.57
CA SER A 224 -10.11 -15.94 13.43
C SER A 224 -10.08 -17.23 12.60
N ASP A 225 -9.41 -17.20 11.45
CA ASP A 225 -9.22 -18.36 10.57
C ASP A 225 -7.72 -18.62 10.26
N ILE A 226 -6.84 -17.86 10.92
CA ILE A 226 -5.39 -18.02 10.87
C ILE A 226 -4.89 -18.36 12.29
N PRO A 227 -3.94 -19.29 12.46
CA PRO A 227 -3.29 -19.52 13.75
C PRO A 227 -2.38 -18.36 14.17
N ALA A 228 -2.37 -18.02 15.47
CA ALA A 228 -1.49 -16.97 16.00
C ALA A 228 0.02 -17.24 15.81
N GLU A 229 0.42 -18.51 15.60
CA GLU A 229 1.81 -18.87 15.34
C GLU A 229 2.34 -18.25 14.04
N ASP A 230 1.48 -18.13 13.02
CA ASP A 230 1.85 -17.67 11.68
C ASP A 230 2.37 -16.22 11.68
N TYR A 231 2.00 -15.43 12.69
CA TYR A 231 2.40 -14.02 12.82
C TYR A 231 3.31 -13.73 14.02
N LYS A 232 3.89 -14.74 14.67
CA LYS A 232 4.90 -14.50 15.73
C LYS A 232 6.13 -13.77 15.24
N GLU A 233 6.61 -14.08 14.03
CA GLU A 233 7.74 -13.37 13.43
C GLU A 233 7.40 -11.88 13.19
N TYR A 234 6.18 -11.58 12.75
CA TYR A 234 5.71 -10.20 12.65
C TYR A 234 5.76 -9.49 14.01
N ALA A 235 5.29 -10.16 15.07
CA ALA A 235 5.31 -9.60 16.41
C ALA A 235 6.76 -9.40 16.92
N TYR A 236 7.67 -10.33 16.64
CA TYR A 236 9.09 -10.20 16.93
C TYR A 236 9.72 -8.98 16.23
N VAL A 237 9.53 -8.86 14.92
CA VAL A 237 10.09 -7.75 14.12
C VAL A 237 9.57 -6.40 14.59
N ASN A 238 8.27 -6.27 14.89
CA ASN A 238 7.71 -5.03 15.43
C ASN A 238 8.21 -4.70 16.84
N SER A 239 8.36 -5.71 17.70
CA SER A 239 8.91 -5.56 19.04
C SER A 239 10.34 -5.05 18.98
N LYS A 240 11.16 -5.69 18.13
CA LYS A 240 12.54 -5.30 17.89
C LYS A 240 12.62 -3.87 17.35
N GLU A 241 11.82 -3.50 16.36
CA GLU A 241 11.77 -2.13 15.83
C GLU A 241 11.37 -1.12 16.92
N TYR A 242 10.42 -1.47 17.78
CA TYR A 242 10.01 -0.63 18.91
C TYR A 242 11.16 -0.41 19.89
N VAL A 243 11.83 -1.49 20.33
CA VAL A 243 12.98 -1.43 21.24
C VAL A 243 14.10 -0.58 20.64
N ASP A 244 14.46 -0.84 19.38
CA ASP A 244 15.46 -0.08 18.63
C ASP A 244 15.11 1.41 18.56
N ASN A 245 13.83 1.76 18.36
CA ASN A 245 13.37 3.14 18.34
C ASN A 245 13.45 3.81 19.71
N GLN A 246 13.12 3.09 20.79
CA GLN A 246 13.28 3.61 22.16
C GLN A 246 14.76 3.91 22.48
N ILE A 247 15.67 3.03 22.05
CA ILE A 247 17.11 3.23 22.22
C ILE A 247 17.57 4.44 21.40
N ARG A 248 17.19 4.52 20.11
CA ARG A 248 17.51 5.67 19.26
C ARG A 248 17.01 6.99 19.84
N TYR A 249 15.81 6.99 20.42
CA TYR A 249 15.25 8.17 21.07
C TYR A 249 16.08 8.60 22.29
N LYS A 250 16.47 7.66 23.15
CA LYS A 250 17.30 7.94 24.34
C LYS A 250 18.73 8.37 24.00
N VAL A 251 19.34 7.78 22.98
CA VAL A 251 20.71 8.12 22.53
C VAL A 251 20.75 9.49 21.81
N GLY A 252 19.63 9.93 21.24
CA GLY A 252 19.47 11.24 20.62
C GLY A 252 19.71 11.23 19.10
N SER A 253 19.00 12.14 18.41
CA SER A 253 18.93 12.18 16.93
C SER A 253 20.24 12.52 16.22
N SER A 254 21.24 13.04 16.94
CA SER A 254 22.56 13.39 16.39
C SER A 254 23.50 12.20 16.23
N MET A 255 23.17 11.05 16.83
CA MET A 255 23.97 9.84 16.78
C MET A 255 23.39 8.83 15.79
N SER A 256 24.22 8.39 14.85
CA SER A 256 23.90 7.31 13.92
C SER A 256 24.45 6.00 14.46
N ILE A 257 23.55 5.06 14.79
CA ILE A 257 23.88 3.67 15.13
C ILE A 257 24.17 2.92 13.83
N LYS A 258 25.31 2.24 13.74
CA LYS A 258 25.77 1.57 12.50
C LYS A 258 25.75 0.06 12.59
N LYS A 259 26.18 -0.48 13.72
CA LYS A 259 26.36 -1.92 13.93
C LYS A 259 25.94 -2.24 15.35
N THR A 260 25.06 -3.22 15.48
CA THR A 260 24.68 -3.84 16.74
C THR A 260 25.51 -5.10 16.90
N GLU A 261 26.14 -5.28 18.04
CA GLU A 261 26.95 -6.48 18.35
C GLU A 261 26.21 -7.46 19.23
N LYS A 262 25.42 -6.93 20.18
CA LYS A 262 24.60 -7.72 21.09
C LYS A 262 23.21 -7.14 21.09
N GLU A 263 22.22 -8.02 20.95
CA GLU A 263 20.81 -7.68 21.00
C GLU A 263 20.17 -8.35 22.22
N PRO A 264 19.19 -7.71 22.87
CA PRO A 264 18.43 -8.32 23.95
C PRO A 264 17.61 -9.50 23.41
N GLN A 265 17.35 -10.47 24.27
CA GLN A 265 16.41 -11.54 23.97
C GLN A 265 14.99 -10.96 23.97
N ILE A 266 14.17 -11.40 23.01
CA ILE A 266 12.77 -11.00 22.88
C ILE A 266 11.95 -12.28 22.79
N ASP A 267 11.17 -12.55 23.82
CA ASP A 267 10.22 -13.66 23.86
C ASP A 267 8.81 -13.18 23.51
N ILE A 268 8.13 -13.88 22.61
CA ILE A 268 6.82 -13.49 22.08
C ILE A 268 5.75 -14.46 22.58
N VAL A 269 4.76 -13.91 23.29
CA VAL A 269 3.61 -14.65 23.79
C VAL A 269 2.34 -14.16 23.12
N SER A 270 1.58 -15.08 22.52
CA SER A 270 0.24 -14.80 22.02
C SER A 270 -0.75 -14.66 23.19
N LYS A 271 -1.59 -13.63 23.13
CA LYS A 271 -2.71 -13.36 24.02
C LYS A 271 -4.02 -13.60 23.26
N GLU A 272 -5.14 -13.30 23.90
CA GLU A 272 -6.44 -13.51 23.31
C GLU A 272 -6.76 -12.52 22.18
N ASP A 273 -7.59 -12.96 21.25
CA ASP A 273 -8.00 -12.15 20.11
C ASP A 273 -8.84 -10.94 20.54
N ILE A 274 -8.65 -9.86 19.79
CA ILE A 274 -9.33 -8.59 19.98
C ILE A 274 -10.14 -8.29 18.72
N LEU A 275 -11.43 -8.01 18.89
CA LEU A 275 -12.25 -7.50 17.79
C LEU A 275 -11.98 -6.01 17.56
N LYS A 276 -11.47 -5.65 16.38
CA LYS A 276 -11.19 -4.26 15.99
C LYS A 276 -12.22 -3.73 14.98
N PRO A 277 -12.70 -2.48 15.13
CA PRO A 277 -13.75 -1.93 14.29
C PRO A 277 -13.16 -1.41 12.99
N VAL A 278 -13.70 -1.85 11.86
CA VAL A 278 -13.28 -1.41 10.52
C VAL A 278 -14.49 -1.06 9.67
N TRP A 279 -14.46 0.13 9.09
CA TRP A 279 -15.33 0.49 7.98
C TRP A 279 -14.73 -0.02 6.69
N PHE A 280 -15.41 -0.99 6.09
CA PHE A 280 -14.95 -1.71 4.91
C PHE A 280 -15.82 -1.37 3.71
N MET A 281 -15.19 -1.05 2.57
CA MET A 281 -15.85 -0.79 1.30
C MET A 281 -15.14 -1.58 0.20
N SER A 282 -15.91 -2.33 -0.58
CA SER A 282 -15.47 -3.02 -1.79
C SER A 282 -15.99 -2.28 -3.02
N TYR A 283 -15.12 -1.93 -3.95
CA TYR A 283 -15.47 -1.46 -5.29
C TYR A 283 -15.15 -2.56 -6.30
N GLN A 284 -16.18 -3.18 -6.87
CA GLN A 284 -16.03 -4.17 -7.92
C GLN A 284 -16.02 -3.49 -9.29
N ASN A 285 -15.01 -3.81 -10.10
CA ASN A 285 -14.94 -3.45 -11.52
C ASN A 285 -14.63 -4.72 -12.31
N ARG A 286 -15.63 -5.20 -13.07
CA ARG A 286 -15.59 -6.48 -13.79
C ARG A 286 -15.29 -7.64 -12.84
N ASP A 287 -14.18 -8.33 -13.08
CA ASP A 287 -13.69 -9.49 -12.36
C ASP A 287 -12.77 -9.14 -11.19
N ARG A 288 -12.55 -7.84 -10.91
CA ARG A 288 -11.60 -7.41 -9.87
C ARG A 288 -12.21 -6.42 -8.87
N VAL A 289 -11.66 -6.41 -7.66
CA VAL A 289 -12.14 -5.61 -6.53
C VAL A 289 -11.01 -4.74 -5.99
N ALA A 290 -11.30 -3.47 -5.74
CA ALA A 290 -10.48 -2.54 -4.95
C ALA A 290 -11.12 -2.32 -3.58
N TYR A 291 -10.30 -2.15 -2.54
CA TYR A 291 -10.80 -1.92 -1.19
C TYR A 291 -10.55 -0.50 -0.71
N ALA A 292 -11.45 0.00 0.13
CA ALA A 292 -11.17 1.12 1.02
C ALA A 292 -11.54 0.72 2.44
N VAL A 293 -10.59 0.89 3.35
CA VAL A 293 -10.73 0.51 4.75
C VAL A 293 -10.40 1.68 5.66
N ILE A 294 -11.19 1.85 6.70
CA ILE A 294 -11.00 2.91 7.70
C ILE A 294 -11.16 2.30 9.09
N ASN A 295 -10.15 2.46 9.94
CA ASN A 295 -10.24 2.08 11.34
C ASN A 295 -11.38 2.85 12.01
N GLY A 296 -12.36 2.14 12.55
CA GLY A 296 -13.58 2.67 13.15
C GLY A 296 -13.39 3.32 14.51
N ASN A 297 -12.20 3.25 15.12
CA ASN A 297 -11.85 3.92 16.37
C ASN A 297 -10.96 5.16 16.12
N THR A 298 -9.90 5.03 15.31
CA THR A 298 -8.93 6.13 15.06
C THR A 298 -9.21 6.93 13.79
N GLY A 299 -9.99 6.39 12.86
CA GLY A 299 -10.26 6.99 11.56
C GLY A 299 -9.08 6.89 10.58
N ARG A 300 -7.99 6.18 10.88
CA ARG A 300 -6.91 5.91 9.92
C ARG A 300 -7.47 5.18 8.70
N MET A 301 -7.07 5.59 7.50
CA MET A 301 -7.63 5.09 6.24
C MET A 301 -6.52 4.56 5.35
N ASN A 302 -6.78 3.41 4.72
CA ASN A 302 -6.01 2.92 3.58
C ASN A 302 -6.97 2.51 2.46
N CYS A 303 -6.60 2.76 1.20
CA CYS A 303 -7.43 2.35 0.08
C CYS A 303 -6.61 2.10 -1.18
N ASP A 304 -7.10 1.14 -1.97
CA ASP A 304 -6.64 0.83 -3.31
C ASP A 304 -7.17 1.90 -4.28
N LEU A 305 -6.28 2.63 -4.94
CA LEU A 305 -6.62 3.64 -5.94
C LEU A 305 -6.30 3.12 -7.34
N PRO A 306 -7.25 2.46 -8.04
CA PRO A 306 -7.05 2.09 -9.43
C PRO A 306 -6.94 3.34 -10.32
N VAL A 307 -6.08 3.27 -11.32
CA VAL A 307 -5.87 4.31 -12.33
C VAL A 307 -6.74 4.01 -13.55
N ASP A 308 -7.55 4.98 -13.94
CA ASP A 308 -8.30 4.97 -15.19
C ASP A 308 -7.42 5.44 -16.34
N PHE A 309 -7.27 4.59 -17.37
CA PHE A 309 -6.44 4.91 -18.53
C PHE A 309 -6.90 6.17 -19.28
N LYS A 310 -8.21 6.35 -19.47
CA LYS A 310 -8.76 7.50 -20.22
C LYS A 310 -8.47 8.81 -19.48
N LYS A 311 -8.64 8.80 -18.16
CA LYS A 311 -8.33 9.96 -17.32
C LYS A 311 -6.84 10.24 -17.26
N PHE A 312 -6.02 9.19 -17.17
CA PHE A 312 -4.57 9.35 -17.19
C PHE A 312 -4.12 10.09 -18.45
N PHE A 313 -4.56 9.65 -19.64
CA PHE A 313 -4.21 10.33 -20.89
C PHE A 313 -4.83 11.72 -21.00
N GLY A 314 -6.09 11.91 -20.63
CA GLY A 314 -6.76 13.22 -20.71
C GLY A 314 -6.06 14.28 -19.84
N VAL A 315 -5.80 13.96 -18.58
CA VAL A 315 -5.11 14.87 -17.66
C VAL A 315 -3.65 15.08 -18.07
N SER A 316 -2.96 14.03 -18.51
CA SER A 316 -1.57 14.14 -18.98
C SER A 316 -1.46 14.97 -20.26
N ALA A 317 -2.44 14.88 -21.17
CA ALA A 317 -2.50 15.70 -22.38
C ALA A 317 -2.67 17.20 -22.04
N ILE A 318 -3.53 17.54 -21.07
CA ILE A 318 -3.69 18.93 -20.61
C ILE A 318 -2.38 19.45 -20.00
N ILE A 319 -1.75 18.67 -19.12
CA ILE A 319 -0.46 19.05 -18.51
C ILE A 319 0.61 19.22 -19.60
N SER A 320 0.67 18.29 -20.55
CA SER A 320 1.59 18.35 -21.69
C SER A 320 1.36 19.59 -22.55
N ALA A 321 0.10 19.98 -22.81
CA ALA A 321 -0.23 21.18 -23.57
C ALA A 321 0.22 22.46 -22.85
N VAL A 322 0.00 22.54 -21.53
CA VAL A 322 0.47 23.68 -20.71
C VAL A 322 2.00 23.76 -20.72
N ILE A 323 2.69 22.63 -20.49
CA ILE A 323 4.15 22.58 -20.54
C ILE A 323 4.65 22.97 -21.93
N PHE A 324 4.01 22.49 -22.99
CA PHE A 324 4.35 22.84 -24.36
C PHE A 324 4.23 24.35 -24.60
N ILE A 325 3.13 24.99 -24.18
CA ILE A 325 2.95 26.46 -24.29
C ILE A 325 4.04 27.20 -23.52
N VAL A 326 4.35 26.77 -22.28
CA VAL A 326 5.41 27.38 -21.47
C VAL A 326 6.76 27.25 -22.17
N LEU A 327 7.09 26.06 -22.70
CA LEU A 327 8.33 25.84 -23.46
C LEU A 327 8.36 26.66 -24.76
N MET A 328 7.22 26.87 -25.42
CA MET A 328 7.12 27.76 -26.58
C MET A 328 7.39 29.22 -26.23
N CYS A 329 7.24 29.67 -24.97
CA CYS A 329 7.67 31.01 -24.58
C CYS A 329 9.20 31.15 -24.48
N PHE A 330 9.94 30.04 -24.47
CA PHE A 330 11.41 30.00 -24.43
C PHE A 330 12.01 29.60 -25.78
N GLN A 331 11.51 30.14 -26.90
CA GLN A 331 11.90 29.78 -28.29
C GLN A 331 13.41 29.85 -28.57
N ASN A 332 14.18 30.56 -27.74
CA ASN A 332 15.65 30.62 -27.82
C ASN A 332 16.36 29.32 -27.38
N ILE A 333 15.64 28.37 -26.77
CA ILE A 333 16.13 27.01 -26.45
C ILE A 333 15.78 26.11 -27.64
N MET A 334 16.54 26.22 -28.74
CA MET A 334 16.31 25.42 -29.95
C MET A 334 16.71 23.95 -29.72
N PHE A 335 15.73 23.05 -29.66
CA PHE A 335 15.97 21.61 -29.71
C PHE A 335 16.25 21.19 -31.17
N THR A 336 17.52 20.98 -31.52
CA THR A 336 17.87 20.40 -32.83
C THR A 336 17.53 18.90 -32.84
N ALA A 337 17.21 18.33 -34.02
CA ALA A 337 16.91 16.91 -34.17
C ALA A 337 17.99 16.00 -33.53
N LYS A 338 19.27 16.39 -33.66
CA LYS A 338 20.39 15.67 -33.06
C LYS A 338 20.48 15.79 -31.53
N THR A 339 19.91 16.82 -30.91
CA THR A 339 19.84 16.93 -29.44
C THR A 339 18.67 16.15 -28.85
N MET A 340 17.58 15.97 -29.60
CA MET A 340 16.41 15.21 -29.16
C MET A 340 16.74 13.75 -28.84
N ILE A 341 17.70 13.14 -29.54
CA ILE A 341 18.06 11.73 -29.31
C ILE A 341 18.67 11.49 -27.92
N GLY A 342 19.49 12.41 -27.43
CA GLY A 342 20.07 12.31 -26.09
C GLY A 342 19.01 12.52 -25.00
N ILE A 343 18.06 13.41 -25.25
CA ILE A 343 16.91 13.64 -24.37
C ILE A 343 16.02 12.40 -24.31
N ALA A 344 15.71 11.80 -25.46
CA ALA A 344 14.95 10.56 -25.56
C ALA A 344 15.63 9.40 -24.81
N ALA A 345 16.96 9.29 -24.90
CA ALA A 345 17.72 8.29 -24.14
C ALA A 345 17.54 8.44 -22.62
N VAL A 346 17.45 9.69 -22.13
CA VAL A 346 17.24 9.97 -20.70
C VAL A 346 15.81 9.72 -20.25
N PHE A 347 14.80 10.14 -21.02
CA PHE A 347 13.41 9.82 -20.70
C PHE A 347 13.16 8.32 -20.69
N ASN A 348 13.75 7.59 -21.65
CA ASN A 348 13.71 6.14 -21.66
C ASN A 348 14.40 5.51 -20.43
N LEU A 349 15.52 6.09 -19.94
CA LEU A 349 16.13 5.68 -18.67
C LEU A 349 15.20 5.93 -17.47
N ILE A 350 14.55 7.10 -17.42
CA ILE A 350 13.60 7.46 -16.36
C ILE A 350 12.42 6.47 -16.33
N ALA A 351 11.84 6.15 -17.49
CA ALA A 351 10.78 5.15 -17.61
C ALA A 351 11.25 3.78 -17.09
N GLY A 352 12.48 3.37 -17.43
CA GLY A 352 13.11 2.16 -16.90
C GLY A 352 13.26 2.16 -15.37
N LEU A 353 13.65 3.29 -14.77
CA LEU A 353 13.74 3.44 -13.32
C LEU A 353 12.37 3.32 -12.62
N PHE A 354 11.32 3.89 -13.21
CA PHE A 354 9.96 3.74 -12.70
C PHE A 354 9.48 2.30 -12.74
N TYR A 355 9.73 1.61 -13.86
CA TYR A 355 9.41 0.20 -14.00
C TYR A 355 10.18 -0.66 -12.97
N ASP A 356 11.48 -0.42 -12.80
CA ASP A 356 12.32 -1.10 -11.82
C ASP A 356 11.81 -0.90 -10.37
N ALA A 357 11.36 0.31 -10.05
CA ALA A 357 10.72 0.59 -8.77
C ALA A 357 9.36 -0.12 -8.61
N ASN A 358 8.58 -0.24 -9.68
CA ASN A 358 7.31 -0.97 -9.68
C ASN A 358 7.53 -2.46 -9.38
N ILE A 359 8.46 -3.11 -10.10
CA ILE A 359 8.78 -4.53 -9.88
C ILE A 359 9.30 -4.79 -8.47
N ARG A 360 10.15 -3.92 -7.91
CA ARG A 360 10.59 -4.04 -6.50
C ARG A 360 9.39 -4.07 -5.55
N LYS A 361 8.51 -3.07 -5.67
CA LYS A 361 7.33 -2.95 -4.80
C LYS A 361 6.40 -4.15 -4.95
N MET A 362 6.19 -4.62 -6.18
CA MET A 362 5.38 -5.82 -6.44
C MET A 362 6.02 -7.07 -5.83
N TYR A 363 7.32 -7.26 -6.00
CA TYR A 363 8.05 -8.41 -5.46
C TYR A 363 8.05 -8.42 -3.94
N ASP A 364 8.33 -7.28 -3.30
CA ASP A 364 8.34 -7.18 -1.85
C ASP A 364 6.93 -7.41 -1.26
N ARG A 365 5.87 -7.01 -1.97
CA ARG A 365 4.46 -7.25 -1.58
C ARG A 365 4.01 -8.69 -1.81
N GLU A 366 4.15 -9.20 -3.04
CA GLU A 366 3.51 -10.47 -3.46
C GLU A 366 4.35 -11.71 -3.12
N ILE A 367 5.68 -11.59 -3.08
CA ILE A 367 6.58 -12.74 -2.87
C ILE A 367 7.15 -12.75 -1.47
N LYS A 368 7.81 -11.66 -1.05
CA LYS A 368 8.42 -11.59 0.29
C LYS A 368 7.41 -11.41 1.40
N ARG A 369 6.20 -10.89 1.10
CA ARG A 369 5.23 -10.43 2.09
C ARG A 369 5.90 -9.57 3.16
N ALA A 370 6.80 -8.69 2.72
CA ALA A 370 7.64 -7.94 3.64
C ALA A 370 6.78 -6.96 4.44
N TYR A 371 6.76 -7.15 5.76
CA TYR A 371 6.03 -6.31 6.70
C TYR A 371 6.50 -4.86 6.63
N ARG A 372 5.55 -3.91 6.59
CA ARG A 372 5.79 -2.47 6.40
C ARG A 372 6.83 -2.14 5.32
N LEU A 373 6.39 -2.06 4.06
CA LEU A 373 7.21 -1.53 2.97
C LEU A 373 7.76 -0.14 3.35
N LYS A 374 9.07 -0.04 3.65
CA LYS A 374 9.74 1.25 3.81
C LYS A 374 9.43 2.09 2.56
N LYS A 375 8.94 3.30 2.78
CA LYS A 375 8.62 4.24 1.70
C LYS A 375 9.88 4.38 0.83
N SER A 376 9.85 3.82 -0.38
CA SER A 376 11.05 3.77 -1.21
C SER A 376 11.51 5.20 -1.51
N ASP A 377 12.77 5.52 -1.23
CA ASP A 377 13.40 6.79 -1.64
C ASP A 377 13.55 6.91 -3.17
N ALA A 378 13.03 5.95 -3.95
CA ALA A 378 13.03 5.97 -5.41
C ALA A 378 12.48 7.29 -6.00
N LEU A 379 11.45 7.90 -5.40
CA LEU A 379 10.95 9.20 -5.85
C LEU A 379 11.99 10.32 -5.64
N LYS A 380 12.74 10.28 -4.53
CA LYS A 380 13.85 11.22 -4.30
C LYS A 380 14.97 10.98 -5.28
N VAL A 381 15.35 9.72 -5.53
CA VAL A 381 16.39 9.37 -6.50
C VAL A 381 16.01 9.84 -7.89
N VAL A 382 14.78 9.58 -8.34
CA VAL A 382 14.26 10.02 -9.65
C VAL A 382 14.24 11.54 -9.75
N ALA A 383 13.70 12.23 -8.74
CA ALA A 383 13.66 13.70 -8.72
C ALA A 383 15.06 14.33 -8.73
N ILE A 384 16.02 13.74 -7.99
CA ILE A 384 17.42 14.17 -8.02
C ILE A 384 17.99 13.94 -9.41
N THR A 385 17.89 12.74 -9.99
CA THR A 385 18.44 12.43 -11.32
C THR A 385 17.86 13.30 -12.42
N ALA A 386 16.53 13.47 -12.46
CA ALA A 386 15.85 14.29 -13.46
C ALA A 386 16.15 15.79 -13.27
N GLY A 387 16.17 16.26 -12.01
CA GLY A 387 16.51 17.65 -11.68
C GLY A 387 17.97 17.98 -12.01
N THR A 388 18.92 17.12 -11.65
CA THR A 388 20.33 17.32 -12.00
C THR A 388 20.55 17.30 -13.51
N PHE A 389 19.86 16.42 -14.24
CA PHE A 389 19.97 16.37 -15.69
C PHE A 389 19.39 17.62 -16.35
N MET A 390 18.18 18.06 -15.94
CA MET A 390 17.59 19.30 -16.44
C MET A 390 18.45 20.52 -16.13
N LEU A 391 19.06 20.60 -14.94
CA LEU A 391 19.98 21.70 -14.60
C LEU A 391 21.26 21.66 -15.44
N ILE A 392 21.85 20.48 -15.64
CA ILE A 392 23.02 20.30 -16.52
C ILE A 392 22.67 20.69 -17.96
N TYR A 393 21.50 20.26 -18.45
CA TYR A 393 21.02 20.58 -19.79
C TYR A 393 20.76 22.07 -19.98
N VAL A 394 20.05 22.71 -19.04
CA VAL A 394 19.81 24.16 -19.05
C VAL A 394 21.13 24.92 -18.97
N ALA A 395 22.08 24.49 -18.14
CA ALA A 395 23.40 25.10 -18.05
C ALA A 395 24.18 24.98 -19.38
N ILE A 396 24.19 23.81 -20.01
CA ILE A 396 24.85 23.59 -21.31
C ILE A 396 24.21 24.48 -22.39
N ASN A 397 22.87 24.56 -22.43
CA ASN A 397 22.18 25.39 -23.41
C ASN A 397 22.35 26.89 -23.13
N PHE A 398 22.36 27.30 -21.87
CA PHE A 398 22.64 28.69 -21.48
C PHE A 398 24.06 29.10 -21.90
N ILE A 399 25.05 28.22 -21.71
CA ILE A 399 26.43 28.43 -22.19
C ILE A 399 26.46 28.50 -23.72
N ALA A 400 25.71 27.64 -24.42
CA ALA A 400 25.60 27.63 -25.88
C ALA A 400 24.86 28.86 -26.45
N VAL A 401 23.95 29.47 -25.69
CA VAL A 401 23.26 30.72 -26.07
C VAL A 401 24.18 31.93 -25.92
N ILE A 402 25.06 31.93 -24.90
CA ILE A 402 26.05 33.00 -24.67
C ILE A 402 27.21 32.92 -25.68
N ASN A 403 27.64 31.71 -26.06
CA ASN A 403 28.69 31.49 -27.05
C ASN A 403 28.07 31.04 -28.39
N SER A 404 27.95 31.97 -29.35
CA SER A 404 27.37 31.72 -30.69
C SER A 404 28.07 30.61 -31.49
N GLU A 405 29.32 30.27 -31.16
CA GLU A 405 30.10 29.18 -31.77
C GLU A 405 29.69 27.77 -31.32
N TYR A 406 28.99 27.63 -30.18
CA TYR A 406 28.66 26.34 -29.55
C TYR A 406 27.22 25.87 -29.80
N ARG A 407 26.69 26.15 -30.99
CA ARG A 407 25.27 25.94 -31.31
C ARG A 407 24.85 24.47 -31.44
N GLU A 408 25.80 23.53 -31.59
CA GLU A 408 25.52 22.11 -31.75
C GLU A 408 26.32 21.22 -30.77
N SER A 409 25.64 20.36 -30.03
CA SER A 409 26.28 19.41 -29.11
C SER A 409 27.16 18.40 -29.85
N SER A 410 28.40 18.21 -29.39
CA SER A 410 29.37 17.27 -29.96
C SER A 410 28.80 15.85 -30.08
N LYS A 411 29.10 15.18 -31.20
CA LYS A 411 28.75 13.76 -31.46
C LYS A 411 29.10 12.87 -30.26
N TRP A 412 30.30 13.05 -29.70
CA TRP A 412 30.80 12.23 -28.61
C TRP A 412 30.02 12.41 -27.31
N VAL A 413 29.48 13.60 -27.05
CA VAL A 413 28.63 13.85 -25.88
C VAL A 413 27.34 13.04 -25.99
N LYS A 414 26.72 13.01 -27.17
CA LYS A 414 25.48 12.24 -27.42
C LYS A 414 25.72 10.74 -27.28
N VAL A 415 26.80 10.24 -27.88
CA VAL A 415 27.21 8.83 -27.78
C VAL A 415 27.47 8.46 -26.32
N ALA A 416 28.18 9.29 -25.56
CA ALA A 416 28.45 9.05 -24.14
C ALA A 416 27.15 8.99 -23.32
N ILE A 417 26.20 9.92 -23.54
CA ILE A 417 24.90 9.90 -22.87
C ILE A 417 24.16 8.59 -23.17
N CYS A 418 24.02 8.22 -24.45
CA CYS A 418 23.32 6.99 -24.85
C CYS A 418 24.00 5.74 -24.30
N ALA A 419 25.33 5.69 -24.28
CA ALA A 419 26.09 4.59 -23.71
C ALA A 419 25.87 4.47 -22.19
N ILE A 420 25.92 5.58 -21.46
CA ILE A 420 25.67 5.60 -20.01
C ILE A 420 24.25 5.14 -19.70
N THR A 421 23.23 5.69 -20.39
CA THR A 421 21.84 5.30 -20.14
C THR A 421 21.60 3.83 -20.47
N PHE A 422 22.19 3.31 -21.55
CA PHE A 422 22.12 1.91 -21.92
C PHE A 422 22.76 1.00 -20.87
N ILE A 423 23.98 1.31 -20.41
CA ILE A 423 24.68 0.52 -19.38
C ILE A 423 23.85 0.47 -18.09
N ILE A 424 23.30 1.61 -17.65
CA ILE A 424 22.47 1.66 -16.45
C ILE A 424 21.20 0.81 -16.63
N GLN A 425 20.51 0.93 -17.76
CA GLN A 425 19.33 0.11 -18.05
C GLN A 425 19.66 -1.38 -18.08
N LEU A 426 20.75 -1.78 -18.74
CA LEU A 426 21.20 -3.16 -18.82
C LEU A 426 21.46 -3.75 -17.43
N VAL A 427 22.18 -3.01 -16.58
CA VAL A 427 22.44 -3.44 -15.19
C VAL A 427 21.14 -3.56 -14.39
N MET A 428 20.20 -2.63 -14.53
CA MET A 428 18.90 -2.70 -13.85
C MET A 428 18.13 -3.94 -14.27
N VAL A 429 18.08 -4.23 -15.56
CA VAL A 429 17.39 -5.39 -16.12
C VAL A 429 17.99 -6.69 -15.60
N ILE A 430 19.31 -6.84 -15.67
CA ILE A 430 20.01 -8.04 -15.18
C ILE A 430 19.75 -8.23 -13.69
N LYS A 431 19.88 -7.17 -12.90
CA LYS A 431 19.66 -7.22 -11.44
C LYS A 431 18.21 -7.56 -11.09
N ARG A 432 17.24 -7.13 -11.89
CA ARG A 432 15.81 -7.30 -11.61
C ARG A 432 15.20 -8.59 -12.17
N TYR A 433 15.87 -9.21 -13.14
CA TYR A 433 15.39 -10.42 -13.80
C TYR A 433 14.96 -11.56 -12.85
N PRO A 434 15.69 -11.88 -11.75
CA PRO A 434 15.25 -12.91 -10.81
C PRO A 434 13.92 -12.58 -10.12
N GLN A 435 13.71 -11.31 -9.76
CA GLN A 435 12.48 -10.85 -9.12
C GLN A 435 11.31 -10.88 -10.10
N TYR A 436 11.55 -10.50 -11.35
CA TYR A 436 10.58 -10.61 -12.43
C TYR A 436 10.14 -12.06 -12.66
N MET A 437 11.09 -13.00 -12.72
CA MET A 437 10.78 -14.43 -12.92
C MET A 437 10.00 -15.03 -11.76
N ALA A 438 10.32 -14.65 -10.51
CA ALA A 438 9.57 -15.05 -9.33
C ALA A 438 8.12 -14.54 -9.37
N LEU A 439 7.92 -13.28 -9.77
CA LEU A 439 6.59 -12.68 -9.97
C LEU A 439 5.81 -13.44 -11.05
N LYS A 440 6.44 -13.71 -12.19
CA LYS A 440 5.83 -14.47 -13.29
C LYS A 440 5.41 -15.87 -12.86
N LYS A 441 6.25 -16.57 -12.06
CA LYS A 441 5.95 -17.90 -11.51
C LYS A 441 4.74 -17.88 -10.55
N ASN A 442 4.55 -16.78 -9.81
CA ASN A 442 3.43 -16.62 -8.88
C ASN A 442 2.14 -16.12 -9.57
N ASN A 443 2.00 -16.29 -10.89
CA ASN A 443 0.86 -15.80 -11.69
C ASN A 443 0.57 -14.30 -11.52
N THR A 444 1.55 -13.50 -11.11
CA THR A 444 1.39 -12.03 -11.07
C THR A 444 1.66 -11.46 -12.47
N ALA A 445 0.84 -10.51 -12.90
CA ALA A 445 0.80 -10.03 -14.29
C ALA A 445 1.96 -9.08 -14.68
N ALA A 446 3.19 -9.32 -14.22
CA ALA A 446 4.33 -8.45 -14.56
C ALA A 446 4.62 -8.47 -16.07
N SER A 447 4.45 -7.32 -16.72
CA SER A 447 4.70 -7.14 -18.17
C SER A 447 6.21 -7.15 -18.47
N PRO A 448 6.74 -7.86 -19.49
CA PRO A 448 8.16 -7.81 -19.85
C PRO A 448 8.56 -6.54 -20.62
N VAL A 449 7.80 -5.45 -20.46
CA VAL A 449 7.90 -4.25 -21.31
C VAL A 449 9.23 -3.50 -21.13
N PHE A 450 9.98 -3.77 -20.06
CA PHE A 450 11.34 -3.25 -19.90
C PHE A 450 12.33 -3.74 -20.98
N LEU A 451 12.08 -4.87 -21.64
CA LEU A 451 12.94 -5.33 -22.72
C LEU A 451 12.84 -4.38 -23.92
N LEU A 452 11.67 -3.79 -24.14
CA LEU A 452 11.44 -2.81 -25.20
C LEU A 452 12.29 -1.56 -24.99
N SER A 453 12.42 -1.07 -23.76
CA SER A 453 13.23 0.12 -23.49
C SER A 453 14.72 -0.10 -23.78
N VAL A 454 15.24 -1.31 -23.52
CA VAL A 454 16.63 -1.68 -23.87
C VAL A 454 16.82 -1.74 -25.38
N VAL A 455 15.91 -2.38 -26.11
CA VAL A 455 15.96 -2.49 -27.58
C VAL A 455 15.94 -1.12 -28.24
N ILE A 456 15.06 -0.23 -27.77
CA ILE A 456 14.98 1.15 -28.25
C ILE A 456 16.26 1.92 -27.94
N ASN A 457 16.87 1.75 -26.77
CA ASN A 457 18.12 2.44 -26.46
C ASN A 457 19.27 1.99 -27.36
N ILE A 458 19.30 0.71 -27.77
CA ILE A 458 20.24 0.22 -28.79
C ILE A 458 20.01 0.97 -30.11
N ALA A 459 18.76 1.13 -30.56
CA ALA A 459 18.44 1.87 -31.78
C ALA A 459 18.86 3.36 -31.70
N ILE A 460 18.59 4.02 -30.57
CA ILE A 460 19.03 5.40 -30.27
C ILE A 460 20.57 5.49 -30.32
N MET A 461 21.27 4.53 -29.70
CA MET A 461 22.73 4.49 -29.67
C MET A 461 23.31 4.31 -31.07
N ILE A 462 22.74 3.43 -31.90
CA ILE A 462 23.17 3.23 -33.29
C ILE A 462 23.09 4.55 -34.06
N VAL A 463 21.97 5.26 -33.99
CA VAL A 463 21.81 6.55 -34.68
C VAL A 463 22.79 7.60 -34.14
N ALA A 464 23.04 7.63 -32.83
CA ALA A 464 24.02 8.54 -32.23
C ALA A 464 25.47 8.25 -32.69
N VAL A 465 25.84 6.97 -32.85
CA VAL A 465 27.19 6.55 -33.29
C VAL A 465 27.38 6.75 -34.80
N VAL A 466 26.40 6.35 -35.60
CA VAL A 466 26.43 6.52 -37.07
C VAL A 466 26.43 8.01 -37.41
N ASN A 467 25.68 8.83 -36.66
CA ASN A 467 25.55 10.27 -36.86
C ASN A 467 25.20 10.60 -38.32
N PRO A 468 24.06 10.10 -38.84
CA PRO A 468 23.68 10.29 -40.23
C PRO A 468 23.47 11.77 -40.58
N VAL A 469 23.68 12.10 -41.85
CA VAL A 469 23.53 13.46 -42.37
C VAL A 469 22.06 13.90 -42.40
N HIS A 470 21.14 12.97 -42.70
CA HIS A 470 19.71 13.25 -42.77
C HIS A 470 19.04 13.18 -41.39
N ASP A 471 18.34 14.25 -41.02
CA ASP A 471 17.64 14.37 -39.73
C ASP A 471 16.50 13.36 -39.54
N ILE A 472 15.98 12.77 -40.63
CA ILE A 472 14.89 11.80 -40.60
C ILE A 472 15.17 10.61 -39.67
N TRP A 473 16.41 10.15 -39.60
CA TRP A 473 16.81 9.04 -38.73
C TRP A 473 16.72 9.38 -37.24
N TYR A 474 16.99 10.63 -36.86
CA TYR A 474 16.84 11.11 -35.48
C TYR A 474 15.37 11.24 -35.11
N TYR A 475 14.54 11.73 -36.02
CA TYR A 475 13.10 11.82 -35.80
C TYR A 475 12.46 10.44 -35.66
N VAL A 476 12.83 9.48 -36.52
CA VAL A 476 12.33 8.09 -36.42
C VAL A 476 12.76 7.44 -35.11
N ALA A 477 14.04 7.53 -34.73
CA ALA A 477 14.52 6.96 -33.47
C ALA A 477 13.84 7.60 -32.25
N THR A 478 13.63 8.91 -32.27
CA THR A 478 12.94 9.62 -31.20
C THR A 478 11.46 9.26 -31.13
N ALA A 479 10.77 9.14 -32.27
CA ALA A 479 9.38 8.71 -32.32
C ALA A 479 9.19 7.29 -31.77
N LEU A 480 10.09 6.36 -32.14
CA LEU A 480 10.09 5.00 -31.58
C LEU A 480 10.34 5.01 -30.06
N ALA A 481 11.21 5.90 -29.58
CA ALA A 481 11.45 6.04 -28.15
C ALA A 481 10.20 6.52 -27.39
N LEU A 482 9.54 7.55 -27.89
CA LEU A 482 8.29 8.06 -27.32
C LEU A 482 7.18 7.00 -27.35
N ALA A 483 7.05 6.24 -28.45
CA ALA A 483 6.08 5.15 -28.54
C ALA A 483 6.37 4.05 -27.49
N SER A 484 7.64 3.68 -27.32
CA SER A 484 8.07 2.74 -26.28
C SER A 484 7.78 3.25 -24.88
N GLU A 485 8.02 4.54 -24.60
CA GLU A 485 7.69 5.14 -23.30
C GLU A 485 6.20 5.04 -22.98
N VAL A 486 5.32 5.30 -23.96
CA VAL A 486 3.88 5.12 -23.79
C VAL A 486 3.55 3.66 -23.45
N ILE A 487 4.15 2.69 -24.15
CA ILE A 487 3.94 1.26 -23.88
C ILE A 487 4.44 0.88 -22.48
N VAL A 488 5.61 1.39 -22.06
CA VAL A 488 6.16 1.18 -20.70
C VAL A 488 5.22 1.75 -19.64
N VAL A 489 4.75 2.98 -19.82
CA VAL A 489 3.81 3.61 -18.88
C VAL A 489 2.49 2.84 -18.82
N LEU A 490 1.96 2.40 -19.95
CA LEU A 490 0.77 1.55 -20.00
C LEU A 490 0.98 0.23 -19.24
N GLY A 491 2.14 -0.41 -19.43
CA GLY A 491 2.55 -1.62 -18.70
C GLY A 491 2.62 -1.37 -17.19
N ILE A 492 3.24 -0.27 -16.75
CA ILE A 492 3.31 0.11 -15.33
C ILE A 492 1.90 0.34 -14.76
N ILE A 493 1.03 1.09 -15.45
CA ILE A 493 -0.34 1.36 -14.98
C ILE A 493 -1.12 0.06 -14.88
N ARG A 494 -1.00 -0.82 -15.88
CA ARG A 494 -1.65 -2.13 -15.88
C ARG A 494 -1.18 -2.98 -14.71
N ASP A 495 0.13 -3.08 -14.50
CA ASP A 495 0.73 -3.91 -13.45
C ASP A 495 0.41 -3.32 -12.06
N TYR A 496 0.41 -1.99 -11.93
CA TYR A 496 -0.04 -1.27 -10.74
C TYR A 496 -1.51 -1.57 -10.45
N ASN A 497 -2.42 -1.37 -11.41
CA ASN A 497 -3.84 -1.69 -11.26
C ASN A 497 -4.06 -3.16 -10.91
N TYR A 498 -3.24 -4.05 -11.49
CA TYR A 498 -3.28 -5.47 -11.19
C TYR A 498 -2.88 -5.78 -9.74
N SER A 499 -1.87 -5.08 -9.21
CA SER A 499 -1.43 -5.22 -7.82
C SER A 499 -2.33 -4.51 -6.81
N CYS A 500 -3.09 -3.52 -7.28
CA CYS A 500 -3.99 -2.68 -6.49
C CYS A 500 -5.37 -3.33 -6.35
N THR A 501 -5.81 -4.10 -7.34
CA THR A 501 -7.08 -4.83 -7.33
C THR A 501 -6.85 -6.32 -7.19
N ARG A 502 -7.83 -7.08 -6.66
CA ARG A 502 -7.76 -8.55 -6.58
C ARG A 502 -8.83 -9.18 -7.47
N PRO A 503 -8.55 -10.32 -8.11
CA PRO A 503 -9.60 -11.04 -8.82
C PRO A 503 -10.65 -11.52 -7.81
N LEU A 504 -11.90 -11.67 -8.25
CA LEU A 504 -12.92 -12.29 -7.42
C LEU A 504 -12.51 -13.73 -7.08
N PRO A 505 -12.65 -14.19 -5.82
CA PRO A 505 -12.15 -15.49 -5.39
C PRO A 505 -12.72 -16.69 -6.19
N GLN A 506 -13.93 -16.56 -6.75
CA GLN A 506 -14.52 -17.53 -7.67
C GLN A 506 -13.64 -17.89 -8.88
N PHE A 507 -12.76 -16.99 -9.33
CA PHE A 507 -11.86 -17.25 -10.45
C PHE A 507 -10.56 -17.98 -10.06
N ASN A 508 -10.23 -18.04 -8.77
CA ASN A 508 -9.11 -18.84 -8.27
C ASN A 508 -9.52 -20.28 -7.94
N ALA A 509 -10.81 -20.52 -7.69
CA ALA A 509 -11.36 -21.84 -7.37
C ALA A 509 -11.72 -22.68 -8.60
N TYR A 510 -11.89 -22.06 -9.78
CA TYR A 510 -12.21 -22.78 -11.02
C TYR A 510 -10.94 -23.37 -11.64
N LYS A 511 -10.49 -24.52 -11.10
CA LYS A 511 -9.69 -25.46 -11.89
C LYS A 511 -10.69 -26.18 -12.80
N GLY A 512 -10.77 -25.80 -14.08
CA GLY A 512 -11.58 -26.52 -15.05
C GLY A 512 -11.22 -28.01 -15.02
N GLY A 513 -12.24 -28.87 -15.15
CA GLY A 513 -12.19 -30.31 -14.90
C GLY A 513 -10.91 -31.01 -15.35
N GLN A 514 -10.11 -31.40 -14.37
CA GLN A 514 -9.42 -32.69 -14.33
C GLN A 514 -9.82 -33.33 -13.01
N GLU A 515 -11.11 -33.66 -12.90
CA GLU A 515 -11.49 -34.76 -12.02
C GLU A 515 -11.01 -36.02 -12.75
N GLU A 516 -9.99 -36.68 -12.21
CA GLU A 516 -9.74 -38.08 -12.50
C GLU A 516 -11.03 -38.82 -12.09
N ILE A 517 -11.83 -39.14 -13.10
CA ILE A 517 -12.87 -40.13 -12.98
C ILE A 517 -12.14 -41.46 -12.82
N GLU A 518 -11.91 -41.88 -11.57
CA GLU A 518 -11.70 -43.29 -11.28
C GLU A 518 -13.01 -44.01 -11.63
N ILE A 519 -13.05 -44.58 -12.83
CA ILE A 519 -14.05 -45.59 -13.19
C ILE A 519 -13.58 -46.89 -12.55
N SER A 520 -14.28 -47.26 -11.47
CA SER A 520 -14.39 -48.58 -10.83
C SER A 520 -13.12 -49.35 -10.49
#